data_AF-A0A6N9T331-F1
#
_entry.id   AF-A0A6N9T331-F1
#
_cell.length_a   1.000
_cell.length_b   1.000
_cell.length_c   1.000
_cell.angle_alpha   90.00
_cell.angle_beta   90.00
_cell.angle_gamma   90.00
#
_symmetry.space_group_name_H-M   'P 1'
#
loop_
_entity.id
_entity.type
_entity.pdbx_description
1 polymer ?
#
loop_
_entity_poly.entity_id
_entity_poly.type
_entity_poly.pdbx_seq_one_letter_code
_entity_poly.pdbx_strand_id
1 'polypeptide(L)' 'MWRMWLLFDPRRALIGLFTFLLVLALLIHFILLSTARFNWLANPTPPGGAAQTSQIETPLTQHG' A
#
# COMPACT_ATOMS: atom_id res chain seq x y z
N MET A 1 8.11 -29.97 -26.32
CA MET A 1 7.52 -29.45 -25.05
C MET A 1 6.17 -28.76 -25.30
N TRP A 2 5.26 -29.40 -26.05
CA TRP A 2 3.91 -28.88 -26.37
C TRP A 2 2.81 -29.66 -25.62
N ARG A 3 3.13 -30.86 -25.15
CA ARG A 3 2.27 -31.73 -24.33
C ARG A 3 1.81 -31.10 -23.02
N MET A 4 2.55 -30.13 -22.45
CA MET A 4 2.11 -29.44 -21.23
C MET A 4 0.78 -28.69 -21.45
N TRP A 5 0.48 -28.25 -22.68
CA TRP A 5 -0.77 -27.57 -23.04
C TRP A 5 -1.95 -28.52 -23.25
N LEU A 6 -1.75 -29.85 -23.35
CA LEU A 6 -2.86 -30.81 -23.35
C LEU A 6 -3.41 -31.08 -21.94
N LEU A 7 -2.60 -30.85 -20.91
CA LEU A 7 -3.00 -31.05 -19.50
C LEU A 7 -3.43 -29.75 -18.83
N PHE A 8 -2.78 -28.63 -19.20
CA PHE A 8 -3.11 -27.30 -18.72
C PHE A 8 -3.83 -26.53 -19.82
N ASP A 9 -5.14 -26.34 -19.63
CA ASP A 9 -5.96 -25.53 -20.51
C ASP A 9 -5.34 -24.10 -20.59
N PRO A 10 -4.84 -23.66 -21.77
CA PRO A 10 -4.03 -22.45 -21.93
C PRO A 10 -4.61 -21.23 -21.23
N ARG A 11 -5.93 -21.12 -21.34
CA ARG A 11 -6.74 -20.05 -20.78
C ARG A 11 -6.69 -20.04 -19.24
N ARG A 12 -6.84 -21.21 -18.60
CA ARG A 12 -6.86 -21.33 -17.14
C ARG A 12 -5.49 -21.07 -16.53
N ALA A 13 -4.41 -21.48 -17.18
CA ALA A 13 -3.05 -21.20 -16.71
C ALA A 13 -2.75 -19.70 -16.70
N LEU A 14 -3.09 -18.98 -17.78
CA LEU A 14 -2.91 -17.53 -17.86
C LEU A 14 -3.79 -16.78 -16.85
N ILE A 15 -5.05 -17.20 -16.69
CA ILE A 15 -5.96 -16.61 -15.70
C ILE A 15 -5.46 -16.87 -14.28
N GLY A 16 -5.07 -18.10 -13.96
CA GLY A 16 -4.56 -18.46 -12.63
C GLY A 16 -3.32 -17.64 -12.25
N LEU A 17 -2.39 -17.46 -13.19
CA LEU A 17 -1.21 -16.60 -12.99
C LEU A 17 -1.63 -15.14 -12.77
N PHE A 18 -2.47 -14.58 -13.65
CA PHE A 18 -2.95 -13.20 -13.50
C PHE A 18 -3.70 -12.97 -12.20
N THR A 19 -4.62 -13.86 -11.85
CA THR A 19 -5.40 -13.78 -10.61
C THR A 19 -4.50 -13.93 -9.39
N PHE A 20 -3.52 -14.84 -9.41
CA PHE A 20 -2.57 -14.99 -8.32
C PHE A 20 -1.77 -13.70 -8.07
N LEU A 21 -1.18 -13.14 -9.13
CA LEU A 21 -0.42 -11.89 -9.02
C LEU A 21 -1.30 -10.71 -8.61
N LEU A 22 -2.53 -10.63 -9.14
CA LEU A 22 -3.47 -9.55 -8.81
C LEU A 22 -3.93 -9.63 -7.35
N VAL A 23 -4.30 -10.83 -6.87
CA VAL A 23 -4.66 -11.04 -5.46
C VAL A 23 -3.48 -10.72 -4.56
N LEU A 24 -2.27 -11.18 -4.90
CA LEU A 24 -1.06 -10.87 -4.13
C LEU A 24 -0.80 -9.36 -4.05
N ALA A 25 -0.95 -8.64 -5.17
CA ALA A 25 -0.82 -7.19 -5.22
C ALA A 25 -1.86 -6.50 -4.32
N LEU A 26 -3.14 -6.86 -4.43
CA LEU A 26 -4.21 -6.28 -3.61
C LEU A 26 -4.00 -6.58 -2.12
N LEU A 27 -3.57 -7.78 -1.77
CA LEU A 27 -3.33 -8.19 -0.39
C LEU A 27 -2.24 -7.32 0.26
N ILE A 28 -1.14 -7.06 -0.45
CA ILE A 28 -0.09 -6.16 0.02
C ILE A 28 -0.62 -4.73 0.17
N HIS A 29 -1.33 -4.20 -0.83
CA HIS A 29 -1.87 -2.83 -0.77
C HIS A 29 -2.87 -2.67 0.38
N PHE A 30 -3.76 -3.64 0.60
CA PHE A 30 -4.70 -3.62 1.72
C PHE A 30 -3.99 -3.63 3.07
N ILE A 31 -2.88 -4.36 3.23
CA ILE A 31 -2.07 -4.33 4.45
C ILE A 31 -1.50 -2.93 4.68
N LEU A 32 -0.90 -2.31 3.66
CA LEU A 32 -0.34 -0.96 3.78
C LEU A 32 -1.44 0.05 4.13
N LEU A 33 -2.57 -0.02 3.44
CA LEU A 33 -3.71 0.87 3.66
C LEU A 33 -4.38 0.63 5.02
N SER A 34 -4.36 -0.59 5.56
CA SER A 34 -4.92 -0.88 6.89
C SER A 34 -4.07 -0.29 8.03
N THR A 35 -2.78 0.00 7.80
CA THR A 35 -1.91 0.54 8.84
C THR A 35 -2.02 2.05 8.95
N ALA A 36 -2.23 2.56 10.17
CA ALA A 36 -2.43 4.00 10.45
C ALA A 36 -1.28 4.91 9.98
N ARG A 37 -0.09 4.34 9.68
CA ARG A 37 1.08 5.09 9.23
C ARG A 37 1.28 5.13 7.72
N PHE A 38 0.81 4.12 6.98
CA PHE A 38 0.97 4.01 5.53
C PHE A 38 -0.37 4.10 4.78
N ASN A 39 -1.48 4.35 5.50
CA ASN A 39 -2.76 4.65 4.91
C ASN A 39 -2.74 6.03 4.24
N TRP A 40 -2.36 6.05 2.96
CA TRP A 40 -2.30 7.28 2.17
C TRP A 40 -3.69 7.86 1.83
N LEU A 41 -4.77 7.10 2.05
CA LEU A 41 -6.14 7.59 1.91
C LEU A 41 -6.66 8.27 3.19
N ALA A 42 -6.05 8.00 4.35
CA ALA A 42 -6.48 8.49 5.65
C ALA A 42 -5.32 9.19 6.37
N ASN A 43 -5.13 10.48 6.11
CA ASN A 43 -4.48 11.37 7.07
C ASN A 43 -5.07 12.78 6.91
N PRO A 44 -5.63 13.40 7.98
CA PRO A 44 -4.94 13.60 9.26
C PRO A 44 -5.85 13.38 10.48
N THR A 45 -5.54 12.39 11.32
CA THR A 45 -5.71 12.46 12.80
C THR A 45 -5.29 11.11 13.37
N PRO A 46 -4.31 11.06 14.29
CA PRO A 46 -4.02 9.84 15.03
C PRO A 46 -5.07 9.64 16.14
N PRO A 47 -5.79 8.51 16.20
CA PRO A 47 -6.39 8.09 17.46
C PRO A 47 -5.28 7.45 18.30
N GLY A 48 -4.47 8.30 18.96
CA GLY A 48 -3.58 7.86 20.06
C GLY A 48 -2.05 7.85 19.83
N GLY A 49 -1.49 8.62 18.89
CA GLY A 49 -0.04 8.71 18.71
C GLY A 49 0.41 10.15 18.51
N ALA A 50 1.29 10.64 19.38
CA ALA A 50 1.80 12.01 19.45
C ALA A 50 1.95 12.69 18.07
N ALA A 51 1.28 13.83 17.92
CA ALA A 51 1.61 14.77 16.87
C ALA A 51 3.10 15.11 16.99
N GLN A 52 3.91 14.64 16.02
CA GLN A 52 5.24 15.18 15.84
C GLN A 52 5.05 16.54 15.19
N THR A 53 4.83 17.54 16.04
CA THR A 53 4.94 18.95 15.72
C THR A 53 6.36 19.15 15.24
N SER A 54 6.59 19.18 13.92
CA SER A 54 7.76 19.81 13.35
C SER A 54 7.63 21.30 13.61
N GLN A 55 7.89 21.71 14.86
CA GLN A 55 8.12 23.10 15.22
C GLN A 55 9.40 23.51 14.50
N ILE A 56 9.23 24.07 13.31
CA ILE A 56 10.22 24.96 12.75
C ILE A 56 10.02 26.26 13.52
N GLU A 57 10.61 26.35 14.70
CA GLU A 57 10.80 27.61 15.41
C GLU A 57 11.62 28.51 14.50
N THR A 58 10.93 29.37 13.76
CA THR A 58 11.54 30.51 13.09
C THR A 58 11.50 31.62 14.12
N PRO A 59 12.64 32.01 14.74
CA PRO A 59 12.65 33.15 15.65
C PRO A 59 12.46 34.41 14.80
N LEU A 60 11.20 34.80 14.61
CA LEU A 60 10.86 36.08 14.02
C LEU A 60 11.18 37.17 15.03
N THR A 61 12.29 37.86 14.78
CA THR A 61 12.49 39.30 14.98
C THR A 61 11.47 39.93 15.92
N GLN A 62 11.77 39.92 17.22
CA GLN A 62 11.01 40.73 18.16
C GLN A 62 11.43 42.19 17.99
N HIS A 63 10.51 42.94 17.40
CA HIS A 63 10.46 44.40 17.34
C HIS A 63 10.47 44.99 18.77
N GLY A 64 11.35 45.98 19.01
CA GLY A 64 11.42 46.77 20.25
C GLY A 64 12.64 47.69 20.25
#